data_AF-A0A956STV3-F1
#
_entry.id   AF-A0A956STV3-F1
#
_cell.length_a   1.000
_cell.length_b   1.000
_cell.length_c   1.000
_cell.angle_alpha   90.00
_cell.angle_beta   90.00
_cell.angle_gamma   90.00
#
_symmetry.space_group_name_H-M   'P 1'
#
loop_
_entity.id
_entity.type
_entity.pdbx_description
1 polymer ?
#
loop_
_entity_poly.entity_id
_entity_poly.type
_entity_poly.pdbx_seq_one_letter_code
_entity_poly.pdbx_strand_id
1 'polypeptide(L)'
;MNGFGCARRMRAIMGRGAAGIHPVVLGLALLVPAATAQAQDCPFTFDSLSDESDGALDLSGQSGTVEFDPTALGIDANKDRIFNFTSINIPPGVTLHLSSAKMGARAVYWLSTGRVTIDGIVDASGENGYTAPVAGRRPANPGPGGFAGGLGNTVASSPTNGRGPGGGFTCTNYYGGGASYGANGASACVAPPPQYGNLFLVPFVGGSGGSGGWSTTPATSGGGGGG
;
A
#
# COMPACT_ATOMS: atom_id res chain seq x y z
N MET A 1 21.22 -3.24 -23.17
CA MET A 1 20.65 -2.68 -24.40
C MET A 1 21.07 -3.55 -25.57
N ASN A 2 20.15 -4.32 -26.15
CA ASN A 2 20.11 -4.76 -27.56
C ASN A 2 19.04 -5.84 -27.70
N GLY A 3 18.03 -5.56 -28.54
CA GLY A 3 16.93 -6.48 -28.80
C GLY A 3 15.80 -5.83 -29.60
N PHE A 4 16.14 -5.08 -30.66
CA PHE A 4 15.16 -4.68 -31.66
C PHE A 4 14.79 -5.91 -32.49
N GLY A 5 13.51 -6.28 -32.50
CA GLY A 5 13.08 -7.47 -33.23
C GLY A 5 11.58 -7.69 -33.30
N CYS A 6 10.80 -6.68 -33.69
CA CYS A 6 9.50 -6.96 -34.30
C CYS A 6 9.12 -5.87 -35.30
N ALA A 7 9.49 -6.07 -36.56
CA ALA A 7 8.94 -5.30 -37.67
C ALA A 7 8.88 -6.18 -38.90
N ARG A 8 7.67 -6.53 -39.37
CA ARG A 8 7.46 -6.77 -40.81
C ARG A 8 6.03 -6.54 -41.27
N ARG A 9 5.88 -5.37 -41.93
CA ARG A 9 5.21 -5.11 -43.21
C ARG A 9 3.96 -5.94 -43.54
N MET A 10 2.78 -5.32 -43.39
CA MET A 10 1.60 -5.68 -44.18
C MET A 10 1.72 -5.11 -45.59
N ARG A 11 1.73 -5.98 -46.60
CA ARG A 11 1.56 -5.63 -48.03
C ARG A 11 0.18 -6.11 -48.45
N ALA A 12 -0.80 -5.21 -48.46
CA ALA A 12 -2.13 -5.51 -49.00
C ALA A 12 -2.05 -5.57 -50.54
N ILE A 13 -2.32 -6.75 -51.11
CA ILE A 13 -2.49 -6.94 -52.55
C ILE A 13 -3.96 -6.71 -52.88
N MET A 14 -4.20 -5.74 -53.76
CA MET A 14 -5.47 -5.33 -54.35
C MET A 14 -5.91 -6.33 -55.43
N GLY A 15 -7.22 -6.56 -55.60
CA GLY A 15 -7.77 -7.34 -56.72
C GLY A 15 -9.18 -6.89 -57.10
N ARG A 16 -9.27 -6.06 -58.14
CA ARG A 16 -10.49 -5.75 -58.93
C ARG A 16 -10.81 -6.94 -59.87
N GLY A 17 -12.08 -7.17 -60.21
CA GLY A 17 -12.44 -8.03 -61.36
C GLY A 17 -13.94 -8.33 -61.48
N ALA A 18 -14.49 -8.15 -62.68
CA ALA A 18 -15.91 -8.11 -63.03
C ALA A 18 -16.56 -9.46 -63.44
N ALA A 19 -17.91 -9.46 -63.44
CA ALA A 19 -18.87 -10.09 -64.38
C ALA A 19 -18.92 -11.62 -64.61
N GLY A 20 -20.15 -12.17 -64.63
CA GLY A 20 -20.46 -13.49 -65.21
C GLY A 20 -21.72 -14.16 -64.63
N ILE A 21 -22.46 -14.90 -65.44
CA ILE A 21 -23.90 -15.25 -65.32
C ILE A 21 -24.05 -16.79 -65.25
N HIS A 22 -24.86 -17.31 -64.30
CA HIS A 22 -25.64 -18.60 -64.18
C HIS A 22 -25.16 -19.98 -64.78
N PRO A 23 -25.75 -21.15 -64.41
CA PRO A 23 -25.72 -21.85 -63.10
C PRO A 23 -25.56 -23.40 -63.23
N VAL A 24 -24.60 -24.10 -62.59
CA VAL A 24 -24.70 -25.58 -62.42
C VAL A 24 -24.03 -26.02 -61.10
N VAL A 25 -24.73 -26.88 -60.38
CA VAL A 25 -24.43 -27.45 -59.06
C VAL A 25 -23.25 -28.43 -59.11
N LEU A 26 -22.24 -28.23 -58.25
CA LEU A 26 -21.37 -29.29 -57.74
C LEU A 26 -20.77 -28.86 -56.39
N GLY A 27 -21.00 -29.67 -55.35
CA GLY A 27 -20.59 -29.37 -53.99
C GLY A 27 -19.08 -29.20 -53.84
N LEU A 28 -18.67 -28.10 -53.21
CA LEU A 28 -17.32 -27.88 -52.74
C LEU A 28 -17.42 -27.40 -51.29
N ALA A 29 -17.08 -28.30 -50.36
CA ALA A 29 -16.90 -27.94 -48.96
C ALA A 29 -15.78 -26.89 -48.89
N LEU A 30 -16.14 -25.64 -48.58
CA LEU A 30 -15.17 -24.59 -48.29
C LEU A 30 -14.46 -24.95 -46.98
N LEU A 31 -13.26 -25.51 -47.08
CA LEU A 31 -12.31 -25.46 -45.96
C LEU A 31 -11.94 -23.99 -45.75
N VAL A 32 -12.52 -23.37 -44.74
CA VAL A 32 -12.03 -22.11 -44.18
C VAL A 32 -10.73 -22.44 -43.45
N PRO A 33 -9.56 -21.93 -43.87
CA PRO A 33 -8.39 -22.02 -43.02
C PRO A 33 -8.65 -21.13 -41.80
N ALA A 34 -8.89 -21.75 -40.66
CA ALA A 34 -8.84 -21.08 -39.37
C ALA A 34 -7.41 -20.58 -39.19
N ALA A 35 -7.16 -19.32 -39.54
CA ALA A 35 -5.94 -18.63 -39.17
C ALA A 35 -5.95 -18.52 -37.65
N THR A 36 -5.32 -19.47 -36.96
CA THR A 36 -5.01 -19.34 -35.55
C THR A 36 -4.06 -18.15 -35.44
N ALA A 37 -4.60 -17.00 -35.03
CA ALA A 37 -3.81 -15.91 -34.52
C ALA A 37 -3.04 -16.46 -33.33
N GLN A 38 -1.76 -16.77 -33.54
CA GLN A 38 -0.83 -17.01 -32.45
C GLN A 38 -0.71 -15.67 -31.74
N ALA A 39 -1.43 -15.50 -30.62
CA ALA A 39 -1.16 -14.41 -29.71
C ALA A 39 0.30 -14.59 -29.27
N GLN A 40 1.18 -13.73 -29.77
CA GLN A 40 2.56 -13.68 -29.32
C GLN A 40 2.51 -12.97 -27.96
N ASP A 41 2.20 -13.74 -26.92
CA ASP A 41 2.42 -13.31 -25.54
C ASP A 41 3.93 -13.10 -25.39
N CYS A 42 4.37 -11.85 -25.40
CA CYS A 42 5.65 -11.51 -24.81
C CYS A 42 5.39 -11.47 -23.30
N PRO A 43 5.72 -12.52 -22.52
CA PRO A 43 5.55 -12.44 -21.08
C PRO A 43 6.41 -11.28 -20.58
N PHE A 44 5.77 -10.23 -20.08
CA PHE A 44 6.43 -9.31 -19.18
C PHE A 44 6.60 -10.08 -17.88
N THR A 45 7.79 -10.62 -17.65
CA THR A 45 8.13 -11.21 -16.36
C THR A 45 8.37 -10.06 -15.40
N PHE A 46 7.44 -9.86 -14.47
CA PHE A 46 7.66 -8.97 -13.34
C PHE A 46 8.69 -9.64 -12.42
N ASP A 47 9.84 -8.98 -12.24
CA ASP A 47 10.85 -9.38 -11.26
C ASP A 47 10.86 -8.34 -10.15
N SER A 48 10.51 -8.78 -8.93
CA SER A 48 10.55 -7.93 -7.74
C SER A 48 11.98 -7.72 -7.22
N LEU A 49 12.96 -8.42 -7.78
CA LEU A 49 14.36 -8.49 -7.33
C LEU A 49 14.51 -9.12 -5.94
N SER A 50 13.54 -9.95 -5.52
CA SER A 50 13.64 -10.73 -4.29
C SER A 50 14.81 -11.72 -4.37
N ASP A 51 15.62 -11.79 -3.31
CA ASP A 51 16.69 -12.78 -3.18
C ASP A 51 16.25 -14.08 -2.47
N GLU A 52 14.96 -14.21 -2.17
CA GLU A 52 14.31 -15.37 -1.53
C GLU A 52 14.80 -15.71 -0.10
N SER A 53 15.60 -14.84 0.53
CA SER A 53 16.25 -15.12 1.82
C SER A 53 15.28 -15.31 2.99
N ASP A 54 14.05 -14.81 2.92
CA ASP A 54 13.04 -14.90 3.98
C ASP A 54 12.02 -16.04 3.77
N GLY A 55 12.16 -16.84 2.72
CA GLY A 55 11.30 -18.01 2.47
C GLY A 55 9.84 -17.65 2.18
N ALA A 56 8.90 -18.53 2.51
CA ALA A 56 7.48 -18.29 2.25
C ALA A 56 6.79 -17.66 3.46
N LEU A 57 6.04 -16.57 3.25
CA LEU A 57 5.08 -16.05 4.22
C LEU A 57 3.73 -16.74 3.97
N ASP A 58 3.43 -17.80 4.70
CA ASP A 58 2.16 -18.54 4.58
C ASP A 58 1.38 -18.54 5.90
N LEU A 59 0.18 -17.94 5.87
CA LEU A 59 -0.73 -17.86 7.01
C LEU A 59 -1.94 -18.80 6.88
N SER A 60 -1.91 -19.79 5.97
CA SER A 60 -3.00 -20.74 5.69
C SER A 60 -3.60 -21.46 6.92
N GLY A 61 -2.84 -21.62 8.00
CA GLY A 61 -3.29 -22.22 9.26
C GLY A 61 -3.71 -21.23 10.35
N GLN A 62 -3.73 -19.93 10.07
CA GLN A 62 -4.02 -18.88 11.05
C GLN A 62 -5.46 -18.35 10.91
N SER A 63 -5.96 -17.68 11.94
CA SER A 63 -7.24 -16.97 11.90
C SER A 63 -7.23 -15.76 12.83
N GLY A 64 -8.07 -14.77 12.55
CA GLY A 64 -8.13 -13.54 13.34
C GLY A 64 -6.90 -12.65 13.08
N THR A 65 -6.52 -11.87 14.09
CA THR A 65 -5.38 -10.95 13.98
C THR A 65 -4.07 -11.68 14.29
N VAL A 66 -3.16 -11.65 13.32
CA VAL A 66 -1.79 -12.17 13.44
C VAL A 66 -0.85 -10.97 13.42
N GLU A 67 0.02 -10.86 14.42
CA GLU A 67 1.06 -9.83 14.45
C GLU A 67 2.24 -10.27 13.57
N PHE A 68 2.67 -9.41 12.65
CA PHE A 68 3.87 -9.66 11.86
C PHE A 68 5.12 -9.37 12.71
N ASP A 69 5.82 -10.43 13.11
CA ASP A 69 7.05 -10.35 13.91
C ASP A 69 8.24 -10.97 13.17
N PRO A 70 9.06 -10.15 12.48
CA PRO A 70 10.25 -10.62 11.79
C PRO A 70 11.23 -11.40 12.67
N THR A 71 11.36 -11.00 13.94
CA THR A 71 12.30 -11.62 14.86
C THR A 71 11.83 -13.01 15.26
N ALA A 72 10.54 -13.17 15.52
CA ALA A 72 9.96 -14.48 15.83
C ALA A 72 9.97 -15.43 14.63
N LEU A 73 9.81 -14.88 13.42
CA LEU A 73 9.87 -15.62 12.16
C LEU A 73 11.31 -15.94 11.72
N GLY A 74 12.32 -15.29 12.31
CA GLY A 74 13.72 -15.48 11.95
C GLY A 74 14.09 -14.90 10.57
N ILE A 75 13.36 -13.87 10.13
CA ILE A 75 13.49 -13.20 8.82
C ILE A 75 14.06 -11.78 9.00
N ASP A 76 14.44 -11.10 7.91
CA ASP A 76 15.01 -9.73 7.93
C ASP A 76 16.29 -9.65 8.81
N ALA A 77 17.25 -10.54 8.54
CA ALA A 77 18.49 -10.64 9.32
C ALA A 77 19.32 -9.34 9.34
N ASN A 78 19.24 -8.56 8.26
CA ASN A 78 19.89 -7.25 8.10
C ASN A 78 19.08 -6.09 8.73
N LYS A 79 17.82 -6.31 9.12
CA LYS A 79 16.92 -5.34 9.78
C LYS A 79 16.64 -4.10 8.93
N ASP A 80 16.67 -4.23 7.61
CA ASP A 80 16.47 -3.12 6.70
C ASP A 80 14.99 -2.88 6.36
N ARG A 81 14.11 -3.84 6.69
CA ARG A 81 12.65 -3.88 6.41
C ARG A 81 12.29 -4.19 4.96
N ILE A 82 13.22 -4.74 4.22
CA ILE A 82 13.01 -5.28 2.88
C ILE A 82 12.98 -6.79 3.01
N PHE A 83 11.79 -7.36 2.87
CA PHE A 83 11.57 -8.79 3.02
C PHE A 83 11.59 -9.46 1.65
N ASN A 84 12.37 -10.52 1.52
CA ASN A 84 12.60 -11.24 0.28
C ASN A 84 11.96 -12.62 0.34
N PHE A 85 10.69 -12.69 -0.02
CA PHE A 85 9.91 -13.92 0.05
C PHE A 85 10.01 -14.74 -1.24
N THR A 86 9.84 -16.06 -1.13
CA THR A 86 9.56 -16.95 -2.26
C THR A 86 8.08 -16.88 -2.66
N SER A 87 7.18 -16.71 -1.69
CA SER A 87 5.74 -16.55 -1.91
C SER A 87 5.08 -15.91 -0.69
N ILE A 88 3.90 -15.32 -0.90
CA ILE A 88 3.10 -14.68 0.15
C ILE A 88 1.67 -15.20 0.03
N ASN A 89 1.11 -15.69 1.14
CA ASN A 89 -0.27 -16.14 1.22
C ASN A 89 -0.92 -15.67 2.54
N ILE A 90 -1.87 -14.74 2.42
CA ILE A 90 -2.70 -14.26 3.52
C ILE A 90 -4.15 -14.70 3.22
N PRO A 91 -4.63 -15.78 3.85
CA PRO A 91 -5.94 -16.35 3.55
C PRO A 91 -7.08 -15.46 4.07
N PRO A 92 -8.34 -15.71 3.63
CA PRO A 92 -9.48 -14.98 4.14
C PRO A 92 -9.67 -15.21 5.64
N GLY A 93 -10.15 -14.18 6.35
CA GLY A 93 -10.35 -14.24 7.81
C GLY A 93 -9.08 -14.03 8.65
N VAL A 94 -7.92 -13.79 8.01
CA VAL A 94 -6.69 -13.34 8.68
C VAL A 94 -6.53 -11.84 8.49
N THR A 95 -6.20 -11.15 9.57
CA THR A 95 -5.68 -9.77 9.55
C THR A 95 -4.21 -9.82 9.97
N LEU A 96 -3.30 -9.63 9.02
CA LEU A 96 -1.89 -9.50 9.30
C LEU A 96 -1.60 -8.05 9.68
N HIS A 97 -1.34 -7.81 10.96
CA HIS A 97 -1.08 -6.49 11.50
C HIS A 97 0.43 -6.22 11.57
N LEU A 98 0.86 -5.11 10.98
CA LEU A 98 2.24 -4.65 11.01
C LEU A 98 2.36 -3.51 12.02
N SER A 99 2.68 -3.79 13.27
CA SER A 99 2.88 -2.70 14.24
C SER A 99 4.26 -2.05 14.11
N SER A 100 4.37 -0.76 14.44
CA SER A 100 5.68 -0.13 14.59
C SER A 100 6.46 -0.68 15.80
N ALA A 101 5.83 -1.43 16.71
CA ALA A 101 6.56 -2.07 17.81
C ALA A 101 7.50 -3.16 17.28
N LYS A 102 7.09 -3.86 16.20
CA LYS A 102 7.89 -4.88 15.51
C LYS A 102 8.68 -4.29 14.35
N MET A 103 8.05 -3.39 13.60
CA MET A 103 8.57 -2.86 12.33
C MET A 103 9.31 -1.53 12.49
N GLY A 104 9.23 -0.86 13.63
CA GLY A 104 9.65 0.54 13.73
C GLY A 104 8.80 1.44 12.81
N ALA A 105 9.04 2.75 12.88
CA ALA A 105 8.31 3.75 12.08
C ALA A 105 8.85 3.87 10.63
N ARG A 106 9.47 2.81 10.08
CA ARG A 106 10.09 2.80 8.75
C ARG A 106 9.18 2.09 7.75
N ALA A 107 9.24 2.48 6.49
CA ALA A 107 8.50 1.81 5.42
C ALA A 107 8.92 0.33 5.33
N VAL A 108 7.97 -0.51 4.96
CA VAL A 108 8.15 -1.96 4.82
C VAL A 108 7.95 -2.33 3.37
N TYR A 109 8.86 -3.16 2.85
CA TYR A 109 8.81 -3.63 1.48
C TYR A 109 8.76 -5.15 1.47
N TRP A 110 7.81 -5.73 0.75
CA TRP A 110 7.76 -7.17 0.49
C TRP A 110 8.06 -7.41 -0.97
N LEU A 111 9.14 -8.12 -1.23
CA LEU A 111 9.57 -8.58 -2.53
C LEU A 111 9.23 -10.08 -2.62
N SER A 112 8.74 -10.53 -3.78
CA SER A 112 8.44 -11.94 -3.98
C SER A 112 8.77 -12.41 -5.39
N THR A 113 9.43 -13.56 -5.52
CA THR A 113 9.68 -14.21 -6.81
C THR A 113 8.49 -15.04 -7.29
N GLY A 114 7.66 -15.52 -6.37
CA GLY A 114 6.52 -16.40 -6.64
C GLY A 114 5.15 -15.75 -6.44
N ARG A 115 4.17 -16.59 -6.15
CA ARG A 115 2.77 -16.17 -6.03
C ARG A 115 2.58 -15.31 -4.78
N VAL A 116 1.89 -14.19 -4.95
CA VAL A 116 1.37 -13.34 -3.87
C VAL A 116 -0.16 -13.41 -3.90
N THR A 117 -0.76 -13.98 -2.86
CA THR A 117 -2.20 -14.05 -2.65
C THR A 117 -2.56 -13.36 -1.33
N ILE A 118 -3.42 -12.34 -1.38
CA ILE A 118 -3.91 -11.62 -0.21
C ILE A 118 -5.44 -11.58 -0.28
N ASP A 119 -6.05 -12.59 0.32
CA ASP A 119 -7.51 -12.70 0.46
C ASP A 119 -7.99 -12.21 1.84
N GLY A 120 -7.06 -12.02 2.79
CA GLY A 120 -7.29 -11.40 4.09
C GLY A 120 -7.03 -9.89 4.11
N ILE A 121 -6.68 -9.36 5.28
CA ILE A 121 -6.38 -7.93 5.49
C ILE A 121 -4.90 -7.78 5.84
N VAL A 122 -4.23 -6.81 5.21
CA VAL A 122 -2.95 -6.26 5.67
C VAL A 122 -3.25 -4.95 6.39
N ASP A 123 -3.03 -4.92 7.69
CA ASP A 123 -3.28 -3.74 8.53
C ASP A 123 -1.95 -3.07 8.88
N ALA A 124 -1.71 -1.91 8.26
CA ALA A 124 -0.55 -1.05 8.50
C ALA A 124 -0.94 0.24 9.25
N SER A 125 -2.07 0.22 9.96
CA SER A 125 -2.54 1.38 10.74
C SER A 125 -1.61 1.67 11.93
N GLY A 126 -1.56 2.95 12.33
CA GLY A 126 -0.96 3.35 13.59
C GLY A 126 -1.91 3.22 14.77
N GLU A 127 -1.39 3.33 15.98
CA GLU A 127 -2.20 3.36 17.20
C GLU A 127 -3.20 4.52 17.15
N ASN A 128 -4.41 4.25 17.65
CA ASN A 128 -5.38 5.29 17.93
C ASN A 128 -4.83 6.26 18.99
N GLY A 129 -5.27 7.52 18.91
CA GLY A 129 -5.08 8.48 19.99
C GLY A 129 -5.80 7.97 21.24
N TYR A 130 -5.25 8.27 22.41
CA TYR A 130 -5.77 7.75 23.67
C TYR A 130 -5.66 8.77 24.79
N THR A 131 -6.47 8.57 25.83
CA THR A 131 -6.49 9.43 27.01
C THR A 131 -5.66 8.79 28.12
N ALA A 132 -4.74 9.53 28.73
CA ALA A 132 -3.93 9.01 29.84
C ALA A 132 -3.64 10.04 30.94
N PRO A 133 -3.35 9.58 32.17
CA PRO A 133 -2.77 10.44 33.20
C PRO A 133 -1.49 11.11 32.71
N VAL A 134 -1.19 12.31 33.22
CA VAL A 134 -0.01 13.09 32.80
C VAL A 134 1.30 12.30 32.89
N ALA A 135 1.46 11.47 33.93
CA ALA A 135 2.65 10.66 34.13
C ALA A 135 2.83 9.53 33.10
N GLY A 136 1.75 9.13 32.40
CA GLY A 136 1.74 8.03 31.42
C GLY A 136 1.51 8.49 29.97
N ARG A 137 1.57 9.80 29.69
CA ARG A 137 1.38 10.30 28.32
C ARG A 137 2.55 9.88 27.44
N ARG A 138 2.26 9.29 26.29
CA ARG A 138 3.20 9.10 25.18
C ARG A 138 2.49 9.44 23.86
N PRO A 139 3.24 9.73 22.79
CA PRO A 139 2.69 9.71 21.44
C PRO A 139 2.04 8.37 21.13
N ALA A 140 0.95 8.37 20.37
CA ALA A 140 0.47 7.14 19.74
C ALA A 140 1.53 6.66 18.73
N ASN A 141 1.82 5.36 18.77
CA ASN A 141 2.77 4.74 17.87
C ASN A 141 2.26 4.80 16.41
N PRO A 142 3.12 5.09 15.42
CA PRO A 142 2.70 5.07 14.02
C PRO A 142 2.50 3.65 13.49
N GLY A 143 1.94 3.55 12.29
CA GLY A 143 2.10 2.36 11.47
C GLY A 143 3.49 2.34 10.81
N PRO A 144 3.85 1.27 10.09
CA PRO A 144 5.08 1.21 9.31
C PRO A 144 5.11 2.38 8.32
N GLY A 145 6.25 3.06 8.21
CA GLY A 145 6.43 4.22 7.33
C GLY A 145 5.73 5.51 7.76
N GLY A 146 4.87 5.46 8.78
CA GLY A 146 4.15 6.61 9.32
C GLY A 146 4.91 7.37 10.42
N PHE A 147 4.30 8.45 10.89
CA PHE A 147 4.84 9.30 11.95
C PHE A 147 3.96 9.30 13.19
N ALA A 148 4.60 9.34 14.36
CA ALA A 148 3.91 9.28 15.64
C ALA A 148 2.99 10.49 15.87
N GLY A 149 1.93 10.27 16.65
CA GLY A 149 1.01 11.33 17.05
C GLY A 149 1.63 12.36 18.00
N GLY A 150 0.85 13.38 18.33
CA GLY A 150 1.20 14.42 19.29
C GLY A 150 0.81 14.07 20.73
N LEU A 151 1.48 14.69 21.68
CA LEU A 151 1.16 14.59 23.10
C LEU A 151 -0.01 15.52 23.46
N GLY A 152 -0.94 15.03 24.28
CA GLY A 152 -1.95 15.86 24.92
C GLY A 152 -1.34 16.85 25.91
N ASN A 153 -2.10 17.91 26.22
CA ASN A 153 -1.67 18.98 27.11
C ASN A 153 -1.48 18.51 28.58
N THR A 154 -0.85 19.35 29.37
CA THR A 154 -0.89 19.31 30.84
C THR A 154 -1.21 20.70 31.36
N VAL A 155 -1.43 20.83 32.68
CA VAL A 155 -1.55 22.14 33.33
C VAL A 155 -0.32 23.04 33.07
N ALA A 156 0.84 22.44 32.83
CA ALA A 156 2.11 23.14 32.64
C ALA A 156 2.62 23.15 31.17
N SER A 157 1.97 22.44 30.24
CA SER A 157 2.45 22.34 28.85
C SER A 157 1.32 22.23 27.85
N SER A 158 1.42 23.01 26.77
CA SER A 158 0.53 22.90 25.62
C SER A 158 0.63 21.51 24.96
N PRO A 159 -0.43 21.04 24.27
CA PRO A 159 -0.34 19.83 23.47
C PRO A 159 0.66 20.03 22.32
N THR A 160 1.19 18.94 21.80
CA THR A 160 2.13 18.98 20.68
C THR A 160 1.47 18.53 19.40
N ASN A 161 2.00 19.01 18.29
CA ASN A 161 1.74 18.46 16.97
C ASN A 161 2.29 17.02 16.87
N GLY A 162 1.73 16.24 15.96
CA GLY A 162 2.30 14.99 15.46
C GLY A 162 3.64 15.22 14.78
N ARG A 163 4.41 14.15 14.61
CA ARG A 163 5.83 14.21 14.24
C ARG A 163 6.08 14.17 12.73
N GLY A 164 5.05 13.99 11.92
CA GLY A 164 5.18 13.90 10.48
C GLY A 164 4.90 15.22 9.76
N PRO A 165 4.99 15.20 8.42
CA PRO A 165 4.74 16.38 7.60
C PRO A 165 3.36 16.99 7.88
N GLY A 166 3.32 18.31 8.05
CA GLY A 166 2.10 19.01 8.43
C GLY A 166 1.66 18.83 9.89
N GLY A 167 2.16 17.80 10.61
CA GLY A 167 2.09 17.61 12.06
C GLY A 167 0.72 17.65 12.73
N GLY A 168 -0.37 17.79 11.99
CA GLY A 168 -1.64 18.18 12.57
C GLY A 168 -1.58 19.55 13.27
N PHE A 169 -2.66 19.90 13.96
CA PHE A 169 -2.76 21.17 14.66
C PHE A 169 -3.78 21.10 15.80
N THR A 170 -3.51 21.79 16.90
CA THR A 170 -4.47 21.94 18.00
C THR A 170 -5.41 23.11 17.72
N CYS A 171 -6.70 22.90 17.91
CA CYS A 171 -7.75 23.84 17.55
C CYS A 171 -8.31 24.55 18.78
N THR A 172 -8.94 25.71 18.58
CA THR A 172 -9.47 26.59 19.64
C THR A 172 -10.48 25.89 20.57
N ASN A 173 -11.16 24.84 20.07
CA ASN A 173 -12.11 24.03 20.84
C ASN A 173 -11.47 22.82 21.52
N TYR A 174 -10.16 22.85 21.74
CA TYR A 174 -9.44 21.84 22.52
C TYR A 174 -9.32 20.44 21.87
N TYR A 175 -9.67 20.29 20.59
CA TYR A 175 -9.44 19.07 19.82
C TYR A 175 -8.12 19.14 19.02
N GLY A 176 -7.47 17.99 18.89
CA GLY A 176 -6.35 17.81 17.96
C GLY A 176 -6.84 17.41 16.57
N GLY A 177 -6.20 17.93 15.53
CA GLY A 177 -6.45 17.58 14.12
C GLY A 177 -5.27 16.86 13.49
N GLY A 178 -5.52 16.08 12.44
CA GLY A 178 -4.48 15.50 11.58
C GLY A 178 -4.12 16.41 10.41
N ALA A 179 -2.92 16.23 9.84
CA ALA A 179 -2.61 16.76 8.51
C ALA A 179 -3.13 15.82 7.42
N SER A 180 -3.28 16.31 6.20
CA SER A 180 -3.85 15.55 5.08
C SER A 180 -2.89 15.46 3.90
N TYR A 181 -2.84 14.31 3.23
CA TYR A 181 -2.00 14.11 2.06
C TYR A 181 -2.74 14.50 0.78
N GLY A 182 -2.18 15.39 -0.02
CA GLY A 182 -2.63 15.69 -1.39
C GLY A 182 -3.97 16.43 -1.55
N ALA A 183 -4.87 16.35 -0.57
CA ALA A 183 -6.13 17.08 -0.50
C ALA A 183 -6.54 17.29 0.97
N ASN A 184 -7.52 18.17 1.22
CA ASN A 184 -8.04 18.39 2.57
C ASN A 184 -8.84 17.16 3.02
N GLY A 185 -8.42 16.54 4.12
CA GLY A 185 -9.20 15.52 4.83
C GLY A 185 -10.22 16.15 5.76
N ALA A 186 -10.97 15.30 6.47
CA ALA A 186 -11.88 15.75 7.51
C ALA A 186 -11.10 16.33 8.70
N SER A 187 -11.38 17.59 9.07
CA SER A 187 -10.88 18.19 10.30
C SER A 187 -12.04 18.42 11.28
N ALA A 188 -11.80 18.15 12.57
CA ALA A 188 -12.71 18.55 13.66
C ALA A 188 -12.61 20.06 13.97
N CYS A 189 -12.01 20.83 13.06
CA CYS A 189 -11.49 22.17 13.31
C CYS A 189 -11.97 23.13 12.24
N VAL A 190 -12.14 24.40 12.62
CA VAL A 190 -12.66 25.45 11.73
C VAL A 190 -11.68 25.79 10.59
N ALA A 191 -10.39 25.51 10.76
CA ALA A 191 -9.39 25.67 9.72
C ALA A 191 -9.16 24.36 8.93
N PRO A 192 -8.87 24.45 7.61
CA PRO A 192 -8.49 23.28 6.83
C PRO A 192 -7.20 22.65 7.39
N PRO A 193 -7.08 21.31 7.36
CA PRO A 193 -5.89 20.64 7.86
C PRO A 193 -4.66 21.02 7.03
N PRO A 194 -3.46 21.11 7.65
CA PRO A 194 -2.22 21.27 6.91
C PRO A 194 -2.10 20.18 5.85
N GLN A 195 -1.85 20.57 4.61
CA GLN A 195 -1.65 19.64 3.51
C GLN A 195 -0.17 19.33 3.33
N TYR A 196 0.15 18.09 3.00
CA TYR A 196 1.49 17.68 2.61
C TYR A 196 1.45 16.74 1.40
N GLY A 197 2.61 16.57 0.77
CA GLY A 197 2.76 15.72 -0.39
C GLY A 197 2.09 16.26 -1.66
N ASN A 198 2.03 15.42 -2.68
CA ASN A 198 1.49 15.75 -3.99
C ASN A 198 0.86 14.48 -4.57
N LEU A 199 -0.43 14.52 -4.93
CA LEU A 199 -1.17 13.38 -5.49
C LEU A 199 -0.53 12.75 -6.73
N PHE A 200 0.33 13.49 -7.45
CA PHE A 200 1.01 13.02 -8.66
C PHE A 200 2.37 12.36 -8.40
N LEU A 201 2.89 12.44 -7.18
CA LEU A 201 4.10 11.73 -6.78
C LEU A 201 3.69 10.51 -5.97
N VAL A 202 4.29 9.35 -6.26
CA VAL A 202 4.08 8.13 -5.47
C VAL A 202 4.36 8.46 -3.99
N PRO A 203 3.38 8.30 -3.08
CA PRO A 203 3.56 8.66 -1.68
C PRO A 203 4.58 7.70 -1.04
N PHE A 204 5.84 8.13 -0.99
CA PHE A 204 6.85 7.49 -0.14
C PHE A 204 6.86 8.06 1.28
N VAL A 205 5.97 9.01 1.57
CA VAL A 205 5.90 9.67 2.87
C VAL A 205 4.61 9.23 3.54
N GLY A 206 4.74 8.43 4.60
CA GLY A 206 3.61 7.89 5.34
C GLY A 206 2.82 8.97 6.09
N GLY A 207 1.80 8.50 6.82
CA GLY A 207 0.85 9.33 7.56
C GLY A 207 1.52 10.26 8.58
N SER A 208 1.07 11.51 8.62
CA SER A 208 1.66 12.58 9.44
C SER A 208 1.61 12.40 10.97
N GLY A 209 0.68 11.56 11.47
CA GLY A 209 0.31 11.56 12.88
C GLY A 209 -0.52 12.78 13.27
N GLY A 210 -1.59 12.56 14.03
CA GLY A 210 -2.47 13.63 14.51
C GLY A 210 -1.87 14.39 15.70
N SER A 211 -2.26 15.66 15.89
CA SER A 211 -1.84 16.41 17.07
C SER A 211 -2.54 15.92 18.35
N GLY A 212 -1.93 16.20 19.50
CA GLY A 212 -2.60 16.04 20.78
C GLY A 212 -3.82 16.97 20.92
N GLY A 213 -4.76 16.54 21.75
CA GLY A 213 -5.88 17.35 22.20
C GLY A 213 -5.56 18.10 23.48
N TRP A 214 -6.37 19.11 23.75
CA TRP A 214 -6.40 19.82 25.00
C TRP A 214 -7.57 19.30 25.83
N SER A 215 -7.33 18.98 27.09
CA SER A 215 -8.33 18.52 28.03
C SER A 215 -7.96 19.04 29.41
N THR A 216 -8.95 19.41 30.22
CA THR A 216 -8.71 19.90 31.58
C THR A 216 -8.22 18.80 32.50
N THR A 217 -8.55 17.54 32.20
CA THR A 217 -8.04 16.27 32.76
C THR A 217 -8.89 15.13 32.18
N PRO A 218 -8.32 14.02 31.64
CA PRO A 218 -6.92 13.68 31.41
C PRO A 218 -6.41 14.10 30.01
N ALA A 219 -5.08 14.05 29.80
CA ALA A 219 -4.44 14.44 28.55
C ALA A 219 -4.82 13.49 27.39
N THR A 220 -5.24 14.04 26.26
CA THR A 220 -5.63 13.31 25.04
C THR A 220 -4.50 13.34 24.00
N SER A 221 -3.93 12.19 23.64
CA SER A 221 -2.95 12.10 22.54
C SER A 221 -3.62 12.05 21.17
N GLY A 222 -2.90 12.50 20.14
CA GLY A 222 -3.30 12.32 18.75
C GLY A 222 -2.94 10.91 18.26
N GLY A 223 -3.72 10.37 17.32
CA GLY A 223 -3.42 9.06 16.72
C GLY A 223 -2.15 9.06 15.88
N GLY A 224 -1.49 7.91 15.78
CA GLY A 224 -0.33 7.70 14.91
C GLY A 224 -0.75 7.66 13.45
N GLY A 225 0.11 8.15 12.56
CA GLY A 225 -0.11 8.00 11.13
C GLY A 225 0.16 6.56 10.69
N GLY A 226 -0.75 5.96 9.92
CA GLY A 226 -0.46 4.74 9.16
C GLY A 226 0.38 5.05 7.93
N GLY A 227 1.01 4.05 7.33
CA GLY A 227 1.84 4.22 6.13
C GLY A 227 1.80 3.00 5.23
#